data_AF-A0A101G3N3-F1
#
_entry.id   AF-A0A101G3N3-F1
#
_cell.length_a   1.000
_cell.length_b   1.000
_cell.length_c   1.000
_cell.angle_alpha   90.00
_cell.angle_beta   90.00
_cell.angle_gamma   90.00
#
_symmetry.space_group_name_H-M   'P 1'
#
loop_
_entity.id
_entity.type
_entity.pdbx_description
1 polymer ?
#
loop_
_entity_poly.entity_id
_entity_poly.type
_entity_poly.pdbx_seq_one_letter_code
_entity_poly.pdbx_strand_id
1 'polypeptide(L)'
;LMVVSSMVFVFGAEKEIVVLSFNDFHGSLAPSGKNVGAAKLADALKTEQAKNPEGTIIVSAGDNYQGSAMSNLLYGEPVSAVFKEIGVELSAVGNHEFDWGIERITKWANDGNLTFICANIYDKRTGEPVEWAEPYVILDKAGVGSERKCRKLRF
;
A
#
# COMPACT_ATOMS: atom_id res chain seq x y z
N LEU A 1 -46.40 -41.88 6.72
CA LEU A 1 -45.04 -41.45 7.11
C LEU A 1 -44.53 -40.51 6.02
N MET A 2 -44.50 -39.20 6.27
CA MET A 2 -44.12 -38.19 5.27
C MET A 2 -42.62 -37.91 5.45
N VAL A 3 -41.79 -38.34 4.49
CA VAL A 3 -40.34 -38.08 4.52
C VAL A 3 -40.11 -36.73 3.85
N VAL A 4 -39.85 -35.69 4.63
CA VAL A 4 -39.41 -34.39 4.10
C VAL A 4 -37.89 -34.44 4.02
N SER A 5 -37.36 -34.64 2.82
CA SER A 5 -35.91 -34.53 2.56
C SER A 5 -35.53 -33.06 2.49
N SER A 6 -34.92 -32.53 3.54
CA SER A 6 -34.35 -31.19 3.54
C SER A 6 -33.09 -31.18 2.67
N MET A 7 -33.17 -30.59 1.48
CA MET A 7 -32.02 -30.37 0.61
C MET A 7 -31.36 -29.05 1.03
N VAL A 8 -30.18 -29.13 1.63
CA VAL A 8 -29.39 -27.96 2.03
C VAL A 8 -28.40 -27.66 0.90
N PHE A 9 -28.55 -26.51 0.25
CA PHE A 9 -27.57 -26.01 -0.69
C PHE A 9 -26.54 -25.16 0.06
N VAL A 10 -25.27 -25.59 0.02
CA VAL A 10 -24.14 -24.78 0.47
C VAL A 10 -23.52 -24.14 -0.76
N PHE A 11 -23.79 -22.85 -0.98
CA PHE A 11 -23.08 -22.07 -1.99
C PHE A 11 -21.80 -21.52 -1.37
N GLY A 12 -20.64 -21.91 -1.90
CA GLY A 12 -19.39 -21.23 -1.60
C GLY A 12 -19.41 -19.86 -2.28
N ALA A 13 -19.32 -18.77 -1.51
CA ALA A 13 -19.19 -17.44 -2.08
C ALA A 13 -17.79 -17.29 -2.68
N GLU A 14 -17.70 -17.06 -3.99
CA GLU A 14 -16.45 -16.62 -4.62
C GLU A 14 -16.03 -15.28 -4.01
N LYS A 15 -14.76 -15.17 -3.63
CA LYS A 15 -14.18 -13.95 -3.06
C LYS A 15 -13.20 -13.37 -4.05
N GLU A 16 -13.44 -12.12 -4.44
CA GLU A 16 -12.57 -11.38 -5.34
C GLU A 16 -11.69 -10.43 -4.52
N ILE A 17 -10.39 -10.48 -4.77
CA ILE A 17 -9.40 -9.53 -4.24
C ILE A 17 -8.85 -8.72 -5.40
N VAL A 18 -8.93 -7.40 -5.28
CA VAL A 18 -8.45 -6.46 -6.29
C VAL A 18 -7.21 -5.76 -5.76
N VAL A 19 -6.11 -5.85 -6.50
CA VAL A 19 -4.88 -5.12 -6.17
C VAL A 19 -4.72 -3.98 -7.17
N LEU A 20 -4.89 -2.75 -6.69
CA LEU A 20 -4.65 -1.55 -7.46
C LEU A 20 -3.22 -1.07 -7.16
N SER A 21 -2.35 -1.15 -8.16
CA SER A 21 -0.95 -0.77 -8.02
C SER A 21 -0.60 0.42 -8.90
N PHE A 22 0.25 1.30 -8.39
CA PHE A 22 0.94 2.32 -9.16
C PHE A 22 2.42 2.38 -8.75
N ASN A 23 3.24 3.11 -9.51
CA ASN A 23 4.66 3.26 -9.27
C ASN A 23 5.13 4.65 -9.71
N ASP A 24 6.36 5.00 -9.33
CA ASP A 24 7.08 6.15 -9.88
C ASP A 24 6.26 7.45 -9.79
N PHE A 25 5.55 7.63 -8.67
CA PHE A 25 4.67 8.79 -8.49
C PHE A 25 5.47 10.10 -8.52
N HIS A 26 6.73 10.07 -8.07
CA HIS A 26 7.68 11.17 -8.16
C HIS A 26 7.14 12.54 -7.75
N GLY A 27 6.31 12.55 -6.71
CA GLY A 27 5.66 13.74 -6.20
C GLY A 27 4.73 14.43 -7.21
N SER A 28 4.14 13.70 -8.15
CA SER A 28 3.27 14.20 -9.23
C SER A 28 1.92 14.74 -8.71
N LEU A 29 1.98 15.76 -7.88
CA LEU A 29 0.82 16.37 -7.21
C LEU A 29 -0.09 17.11 -8.19
N ALA A 30 0.51 17.89 -9.10
CA ALA A 30 -0.18 18.63 -10.13
C ALA A 30 0.05 18.03 -11.53
N PRO A 31 -0.89 18.18 -12.47
CA PRO A 31 -0.68 17.76 -13.85
C PRO A 31 0.50 18.50 -14.48
N SER A 32 1.43 17.77 -15.10
CA SER A 32 2.57 18.36 -15.79
C SER A 32 3.11 17.40 -16.85
N GLY A 33 3.10 17.82 -18.12
CA GLY A 33 3.51 16.98 -19.23
C GLY A 33 2.73 15.66 -19.28
N LYS A 34 3.41 14.54 -19.05
CA LYS A 34 2.80 13.19 -18.99
C LYS A 34 2.20 12.85 -17.63
N ASN A 35 2.49 13.61 -16.59
CA ASN A 35 2.00 13.36 -15.24
C ASN A 35 0.55 13.84 -15.13
N VAL A 36 -0.35 12.91 -14.79
CA VAL A 36 -1.80 13.19 -14.72
C VAL A 36 -2.22 13.96 -13.46
N GLY A 37 -1.36 14.01 -12.44
CA GLY A 37 -1.59 14.68 -11.16
C GLY A 37 -2.28 13.77 -10.12
N ALA A 38 -2.11 14.12 -8.84
CA ALA A 38 -2.65 13.39 -7.69
C ALA A 38 -4.18 13.26 -7.76
N ALA A 39 -4.89 14.32 -8.15
CA ALA A 39 -6.34 14.34 -8.17
C ALA A 39 -6.94 13.29 -9.11
N LYS A 40 -6.37 13.14 -10.32
CA LYS A 40 -6.83 12.14 -11.30
C LYS A 40 -6.47 10.72 -10.89
N LEU A 41 -5.28 10.54 -10.31
CA LEU A 41 -4.88 9.24 -9.76
C LEU A 41 -5.83 8.82 -8.62
N ALA A 42 -6.11 9.73 -7.68
CA ALA A 42 -7.00 9.50 -6.57
C ALA A 42 -8.42 9.13 -7.04
N ASP A 43 -8.96 9.88 -8.00
CA ASP A 43 -10.27 9.61 -8.58
C ASP A 43 -10.36 8.23 -9.23
N ALA A 44 -9.35 7.85 -10.04
CA ALA A 44 -9.29 6.54 -10.68
C ALA A 44 -9.22 5.41 -9.64
N LEU A 45 -8.33 5.53 -8.64
CA LEU A 45 -8.15 4.51 -7.61
C LEU A 45 -9.40 4.37 -6.73
N LYS A 46 -9.99 5.49 -6.29
CA LYS A 46 -11.21 5.46 -5.46
C LYS A 46 -12.43 4.96 -6.23
N THR A 47 -12.52 5.25 -7.52
CA THR A 47 -13.59 4.75 -8.38
C THR A 47 -13.53 3.22 -8.52
N GLU A 48 -12.34 2.66 -8.70
CA GLU A 48 -12.17 1.21 -8.76
C GLU A 48 -12.38 0.55 -7.38
N GLN A 49 -11.84 1.15 -6.31
CA GLN A 49 -12.04 0.67 -4.94
C GLN A 49 -13.53 0.64 -4.54
N ALA A 50 -14.33 1.61 -4.98
CA ALA A 50 -15.75 1.67 -4.69
C ALA A 50 -16.55 0.47 -5.25
N LYS A 51 -16.03 -0.24 -6.27
CA LYS A 51 -16.68 -1.43 -6.84
C LYS A 51 -16.52 -2.66 -5.95
N ASN A 52 -15.43 -2.75 -5.18
CA ASN A 52 -15.17 -3.83 -4.22
C ASN A 52 -14.45 -3.30 -2.97
N PRO A 53 -15.13 -2.53 -2.08
CA PRO A 53 -14.46 -1.82 -0.98
C PRO A 53 -13.75 -2.75 0.01
N GLU A 54 -14.34 -3.91 0.29
CA GLU A 54 -13.83 -4.87 1.28
C GLU A 54 -12.71 -5.76 0.73
N GLY A 55 -12.66 -5.95 -0.60
CA GLY A 55 -11.69 -6.80 -1.29
C GLY A 55 -10.58 -6.04 -2.02
N THR A 56 -10.62 -4.70 -2.03
CA THR A 56 -9.62 -3.89 -2.75
C THR A 56 -8.48 -3.43 -1.84
N ILE A 57 -7.27 -3.47 -2.38
CA ILE A 57 -6.04 -2.99 -1.75
C ILE A 57 -5.35 -2.04 -2.71
N ILE A 58 -4.93 -0.87 -2.22
CA ILE A 58 -4.15 0.09 -3.00
C ILE A 58 -2.70 0.06 -2.52
N VAL A 59 -1.78 -0.18 -3.44
CA VAL A 59 -0.34 -0.32 -3.16
C VAL A 59 0.52 0.51 -4.11
N SER A 60 1.70 0.91 -3.65
CA SER A 60 2.73 1.55 -4.47
C SER A 60 3.97 0.65 -4.62
N ALA A 61 4.63 0.69 -5.78
CA ALA A 61 5.90 0.02 -6.02
C ALA A 61 7.15 0.86 -5.68
N GLY A 62 6.98 2.06 -5.09
CA GLY A 62 8.09 2.93 -4.68
C GLY A 62 8.30 4.14 -5.60
N ASP A 63 9.37 4.88 -5.34
CA ASP A 63 9.75 6.13 -6.04
C ASP A 63 8.62 7.17 -6.02
N ASN A 64 8.12 7.44 -4.81
CA ASN A 64 6.91 8.24 -4.62
C ASN A 64 7.20 9.73 -4.35
N TYR A 65 8.30 10.04 -3.66
CA TYR A 65 8.44 11.33 -2.99
C TYR A 65 9.24 12.35 -3.80
N GLN A 66 10.40 11.99 -4.34
CA GLN A 66 11.26 12.92 -5.06
C GLN A 66 10.73 13.16 -6.49
N GLY A 67 10.72 14.40 -6.97
CA GLY A 67 10.51 14.71 -8.39
C GLY A 67 9.96 16.10 -8.64
N SER A 68 8.70 16.37 -8.26
CA SER A 68 8.10 17.69 -8.46
C SER A 68 8.65 18.76 -7.52
N ALA A 69 8.64 20.02 -7.97
CA ALA A 69 9.10 21.16 -7.15
C ALA A 69 8.34 21.26 -5.81
N MET A 70 7.02 21.05 -5.83
CA MET A 70 6.19 21.13 -4.62
C MET A 70 6.52 20.01 -3.63
N SER A 71 6.77 18.79 -4.13
CA SER A 71 7.19 17.68 -3.28
C SER A 71 8.60 17.90 -2.74
N ASN A 72 9.54 18.34 -3.57
CA ASN A 72 10.92 18.53 -3.18
C ASN A 72 11.10 19.64 -2.13
N LEU A 73 10.39 20.77 -2.27
CA LEU A 73 10.45 21.88 -1.30
C LEU A 73 9.93 21.49 0.08
N LEU A 74 9.01 20.52 0.13
CA LEU A 74 8.35 20.07 1.36
C LEU A 74 8.75 18.65 1.75
N TYR A 75 9.85 18.12 1.18
CA TYR A 75 10.36 16.79 1.45
C TYR A 75 9.27 15.70 1.45
N GLY A 76 8.37 15.72 0.48
CA GLY A 76 7.34 14.69 0.32
C GLY A 76 6.14 14.76 1.28
N GLU A 77 6.03 15.79 2.13
CA GLU A 77 4.88 15.92 3.05
C GLU A 77 3.51 15.93 2.33
N PRO A 78 3.31 16.66 1.21
CA PRO A 78 2.03 16.63 0.51
C PRO A 78 1.73 15.27 -0.12
N VAL A 79 2.76 14.51 -0.50
CA VAL A 79 2.59 13.15 -1.06
C VAL A 79 2.02 12.23 0.00
N SER A 80 2.55 12.30 1.23
CA SER A 80 2.03 11.52 2.36
C SER A 80 0.56 11.85 2.64
N ALA A 81 0.20 13.14 2.63
CA ALA A 81 -1.19 13.56 2.79
C ALA A 81 -2.12 12.99 1.70
N VAL A 82 -1.67 13.00 0.44
CA VAL A 82 -2.41 12.40 -0.68
C VAL A 82 -2.54 10.89 -0.51
N PHE A 83 -1.48 10.19 -0.12
CA PHE A 83 -1.52 8.72 0.04
C PHE A 83 -2.45 8.29 1.17
N LYS A 84 -2.45 9.04 2.27
CA LYS A 84 -3.41 8.85 3.36
C LYS A 84 -4.85 9.05 2.89
N GLU A 85 -5.11 10.08 2.10
CA GLU A 85 -6.44 10.36 1.57
C GLU A 85 -6.90 9.31 0.56
N ILE A 86 -6.00 8.80 -0.30
CA ILE A 86 -6.27 7.72 -1.25
C ILE A 86 -6.50 6.39 -0.52
N GLY A 87 -5.85 6.18 0.63
CA GLY A 87 -5.85 4.90 1.34
C GLY A 87 -4.81 3.93 0.80
N VAL A 88 -3.61 4.42 0.45
CA VAL A 88 -2.48 3.56 0.09
C VAL A 88 -2.02 2.82 1.34
N GLU A 89 -2.13 1.50 1.36
CA GLU A 89 -1.83 0.70 2.56
C GLU A 89 -0.35 0.32 2.64
N LEU A 90 0.23 -0.05 1.49
CA LEU A 90 1.61 -0.54 1.39
C LEU A 90 2.36 0.20 0.28
N SER A 91 3.63 0.49 0.51
CA SER A 91 4.55 0.94 -0.53
C SER A 91 5.83 0.12 -0.48
N ALA A 92 6.29 -0.40 -1.61
CA ALA A 92 7.68 -0.83 -1.70
C ALA A 92 8.61 0.39 -1.56
N VAL A 93 9.85 0.11 -1.19
CA VAL A 93 10.92 1.11 -1.08
C VAL A 93 11.67 1.14 -2.40
N GLY A 94 11.58 2.26 -3.11
CA GLY A 94 12.38 2.55 -4.30
C GLY A 94 13.70 3.22 -3.93
N ASN A 95 14.51 3.53 -4.95
CA ASN A 95 15.81 4.15 -4.73
C ASN A 95 15.70 5.63 -4.35
N HIS A 96 14.65 6.33 -4.79
CA HIS A 96 14.47 7.76 -4.51
C HIS A 96 13.92 8.04 -3.11
N GLU A 97 13.48 7.03 -2.37
CA GLU A 97 13.14 7.16 -0.95
C GLU A 97 14.38 7.52 -0.08
N PHE A 98 15.60 7.33 -0.59
CA PHE A 98 16.85 7.63 0.12
C PHE A 98 17.43 9.02 -0.15
N ASP A 99 16.86 9.80 -1.09
CA ASP A 99 17.44 11.05 -1.59
C ASP A 99 17.59 12.14 -0.50
N TRP A 100 16.77 12.10 0.55
CA TRP A 100 16.79 13.06 1.66
C TRP A 100 17.13 12.43 3.01
N GLY A 101 17.73 11.23 3.00
CA GLY A 101 18.08 10.48 4.20
C GLY A 101 16.96 9.56 4.70
N ILE A 102 17.37 8.53 5.44
CA ILE A 102 16.49 7.46 5.93
C ILE A 102 15.48 7.95 6.98
N GLU A 103 15.77 9.07 7.64
CA GLU A 103 14.98 9.61 8.74
C GLU A 103 13.58 10.03 8.28
N ARG A 104 13.43 10.29 6.97
CA ARG A 104 12.15 10.68 6.37
C ARG A 104 11.20 9.51 6.17
N ILE A 105 11.72 8.31 5.91
CA ILE A 105 10.90 7.13 5.58
C ILE A 105 9.92 6.82 6.72
N THR A 106 10.39 6.83 7.96
CA THR A 106 9.51 6.62 9.13
C THR A 106 8.48 7.73 9.28
N LYS A 107 8.86 8.99 9.00
CA LYS A 107 7.91 10.11 9.04
C LYS A 107 6.83 9.96 7.96
N TRP A 108 7.19 9.63 6.73
CA TRP A 108 6.23 9.42 5.65
C TRP A 108 5.30 8.23 5.89
N ALA A 109 5.80 7.14 6.46
CA ALA A 109 4.98 6.01 6.87
C ALA A 109 3.88 6.45 7.85
N ASN A 110 4.26 7.22 8.87
CA ASN A 110 3.34 7.75 9.88
C ASN A 110 2.36 8.78 9.31
N ASP A 111 2.85 9.76 8.55
CA ASP A 111 2.03 10.83 7.97
C ASP A 111 1.04 10.29 6.93
N GLY A 112 1.50 9.34 6.12
CA GLY A 112 0.75 8.68 5.05
C GLY A 112 -0.14 7.53 5.53
N ASN A 113 0.00 7.11 6.78
CA ASN A 113 -0.66 5.91 7.33
C ASN A 113 -0.46 4.67 6.45
N LEU A 114 0.77 4.45 6.00
CA LEU A 114 1.16 3.36 5.12
C LEU A 114 2.36 2.61 5.69
N THR A 115 2.51 1.35 5.27
CA THR A 115 3.67 0.54 5.65
C THR A 115 4.64 0.42 4.48
N PHE A 116 5.92 0.74 4.72
CA PHE A 116 6.96 0.43 3.74
C PHE A 116 7.31 -1.05 3.81
N ILE A 117 7.44 -1.68 2.64
CA ILE A 117 7.84 -3.08 2.51
C ILE A 117 9.18 -3.21 1.79
N CYS A 118 10.08 -3.99 2.37
CA CYS A 118 11.38 -4.29 1.79
C CYS A 118 12.01 -5.51 2.46
N ALA A 119 12.32 -6.56 1.68
CA ALA A 119 12.95 -7.78 2.18
C ALA A 119 14.48 -7.81 2.01
N ASN A 120 15.05 -6.86 1.28
CA ASN A 120 16.43 -6.93 0.78
C ASN A 120 17.34 -5.77 1.24
N ILE A 121 16.93 -4.96 2.22
CA ILE A 121 17.75 -3.88 2.78
C ILE A 121 18.12 -4.22 4.23
N TYR A 122 19.42 -4.13 4.51
CA TYR A 122 20.03 -4.52 5.79
C TYR A 122 20.87 -3.38 6.34
N ASP A 123 20.84 -3.18 7.65
CA ASP A 123 21.78 -2.28 8.33
C ASP A 123 23.16 -2.95 8.36
N LYS A 124 24.15 -2.36 7.68
CA LYS A 124 25.52 -2.88 7.62
C LYS A 124 26.21 -2.96 8.98
N ARG A 125 25.77 -2.19 9.98
CA ARG A 125 26.34 -2.18 11.32
C ARG A 125 25.90 -3.39 12.14
N THR A 126 24.67 -3.85 11.93
CA THR A 126 24.07 -4.95 12.70
C THR A 126 24.02 -6.25 11.91
N GLY A 127 23.99 -6.19 10.57
CA GLY A 127 23.74 -7.33 9.68
C GLY A 127 22.26 -7.74 9.61
N GLU A 128 21.37 -7.01 10.26
CA GLU A 128 19.94 -7.32 10.37
C GLU A 128 19.11 -6.53 9.34
N PRO A 129 17.90 -7.01 8.97
CA PRO A 129 16.95 -6.22 8.19
C PRO A 129 16.66 -4.87 8.83
N VAL A 130 16.36 -3.85 8.01
CA VAL A 130 16.02 -2.52 8.50
C VAL A 130 14.74 -2.51 9.33
N GLU A 131 14.71 -1.71 10.41
CA GLU A 131 13.56 -1.66 11.33
C GLU A 131 12.40 -0.78 10.85
N TRP A 132 12.65 0.11 9.88
CA TRP A 132 11.67 1.09 9.39
C TRP A 132 10.80 0.57 8.24
N ALA A 133 11.03 -0.65 7.75
CA ALA A 133 10.23 -1.33 6.75
C ALA A 133 10.03 -2.80 7.13
N GLU A 134 8.88 -3.36 6.75
CA GLU A 134 8.57 -4.77 6.98
C GLU A 134 9.03 -5.62 5.78
N PRO A 135 9.58 -6.83 5.97
CA PRO A 135 9.94 -7.70 4.85
C PRO A 135 8.71 -8.15 4.05
N TYR A 136 7.55 -8.30 4.70
CA TYR A 136 6.27 -8.61 4.10
C TYR A 136 5.12 -8.26 5.07
N VAL A 137 3.90 -8.13 4.54
CA VAL A 137 2.68 -7.91 5.32
C VAL A 137 1.61 -8.89 4.86
N ILE A 138 0.85 -9.46 5.79
CA ILE A 138 -0.34 -10.26 5.51
C ILE A 138 -1.56 -9.40 5.81
N LEU A 139 -2.40 -9.17 4.80
CA LEU A 139 -3.63 -8.39 4.92
C LEU A 139 -4.86 -9.30 4.92
N ASP A 140 -5.84 -8.98 5.75
CA ASP A 140 -7.15 -9.61 5.77
C ASP A 140 -8.12 -8.77 4.92
N LYS A 141 -8.58 -9.31 3.78
CA LYS A 141 -9.47 -8.60 2.85
C LYS A 141 -10.62 -9.48 2.41
N ALA A 142 -11.84 -8.97 2.51
CA ALA A 142 -13.06 -9.73 2.31
C ALA A 142 -13.09 -11.07 3.07
N GLY A 143 -12.38 -11.22 4.20
CA GLY A 143 -12.22 -12.50 4.92
C GLY A 143 -11.33 -13.55 4.22
N VAL A 144 -10.51 -13.13 3.26
CA VAL A 144 -9.37 -13.86 2.73
C VAL A 144 -8.12 -13.30 3.40
N GLY A 145 -7.49 -14.09 4.27
CA GLY A 145 -6.32 -13.67 5.05
C GLY A 145 -6.10 -14.53 6.31
N SER A 146 -5.44 -13.97 7.33
CA SER A 146 -5.02 -14.63 8.55
C SER A 146 -6.16 -14.83 9.56
N GLU A 147 -7.04 -15.81 9.32
CA GLU A 147 -7.69 -16.55 10.41
C GLU A 147 -6.69 -17.52 11.06
N ARG A 148 -5.74 -16.96 11.83
CA ARG A 148 -5.02 -17.58 12.97
C ARG A 148 -3.71 -16.82 13.19
N LYS A 149 -3.74 -15.88 14.14
CA LYS A 149 -2.62 -15.50 15.04
C LYS A 149 -1.24 -16.00 14.54
N CYS A 150 -0.77 -15.46 13.41
CA CYS A 150 0.43 -16.00 12.78
C CYS A 150 1.61 -15.55 13.66
N ARG A 151 2.19 -16.51 14.40
CA ARG A 151 3.39 -16.26 15.20
C ARG A 151 4.44 -15.71 14.24
N LYS A 152 4.99 -14.53 14.57
CA LYS A 152 6.15 -13.89 13.94
C LYS A 152 7.07 -14.95 13.32
N LEU A 153 6.97 -15.16 12.01
CA LEU A 153 7.92 -15.98 11.27
C LEU A 153 9.16 -15.09 11.12
N ARG A 154 10.14 -15.31 12.00
CA ARG A 154 11.50 -14.84 11.78
C ARG A 154 12.08 -15.76 10.70
N PHE A 155 12.37 -15.20 9.52
CA PHE A 155 13.24 -15.83 8.53
C PHE A 155 14.70 -15.71 9.00
#